data_AF-D7EIH8-F1
#
_entry.id   AF-D7EIH8-F1
#
_cell.length_a   1.000
_cell.length_b   1.000
_cell.length_c   1.000
_cell.angle_alpha   90.00
_cell.angle_beta   90.00
_cell.angle_gamma   90.00
#
_symmetry.space_group_name_H-M   'P 1'
#
loop_
_entity.id
_entity.type
_entity.pdbx_description
1 polymer ?
#
loop_
_entity_poly.entity_id
_entity_poly.type
_entity_poly.pdbx_seq_one_letter_code
_entity_poly.pdbx_strand_id
1 'polypeptide(L)'
;MDVVPRKKYCCKYPGCNNWYYINTPEGFVNKHFFVFPKDPTQHQQWRNICKISSKNSDFFRICEDHFDESAFVNEKKDRLNFRAVPLVPTEPSGIHLLEDLPHPDQQSKIDEDPSSSALSEENVNVVGSLSVVSGPL
;
A
#
# COMPACT_ATOMS: atom_id res chain seq x y z
N MET A 1 17.20 39.57 -12.53
CA MET A 1 17.78 38.33 -11.99
C MET A 1 16.63 37.43 -11.61
N ASP A 2 16.55 36.25 -12.20
CA ASP A 2 15.42 35.35 -12.05
C ASP A 2 15.44 34.68 -10.68
N VAL A 3 14.33 34.83 -9.94
CA VAL A 3 14.20 34.31 -8.58
C VAL A 3 13.78 32.85 -8.65
N VAL A 4 14.78 31.97 -8.80
CA VAL A 4 14.58 30.51 -8.98
C VAL A 4 14.28 29.83 -7.62
N PRO A 5 13.07 29.25 -7.44
CA PRO A 5 12.71 28.58 -6.19
C PRO A 5 13.58 27.34 -5.92
N ARG A 6 14.04 27.19 -4.68
CA ARG A 6 14.80 26.03 -4.21
C ARG A 6 14.04 25.27 -3.13
N LYS A 7 13.93 23.95 -3.29
CA LYS A 7 13.35 23.04 -2.29
C LYS A 7 14.24 23.00 -1.03
N LYS A 8 13.68 23.33 0.14
CA LYS A 8 14.39 23.33 1.43
C LYS A 8 14.15 22.07 2.24
N TYR A 9 12.91 21.58 2.29
CA TYR A 9 12.52 20.33 2.95
C TYR A 9 11.18 19.83 2.40
N CYS A 10 10.89 18.53 2.56
CA CYS A 10 9.65 17.89 2.12
C CYS A 10 8.74 17.50 3.29
N CYS A 11 7.48 17.21 2.96
CA CYS A 11 6.60 16.44 3.82
C CYS A 11 7.18 15.03 4.06
N LYS A 12 6.88 14.44 5.23
CA LYS A 12 7.23 13.06 5.60
C LYS A 12 6.01 12.15 5.77
N TYR A 13 4.83 12.62 5.40
CA TYR A 13 3.62 11.79 5.33
C TYR A 13 3.70 10.82 4.13
N PRO A 14 3.26 9.55 4.26
CA PRO A 14 3.30 8.57 3.18
C PRO A 14 2.67 9.08 1.87
N GLY A 15 3.37 8.90 0.75
CA GLY A 15 2.91 9.34 -0.58
C GLY A 15 2.89 10.86 -0.84
N CYS A 16 3.14 11.70 0.17
CA CYS A 16 3.06 13.15 0.01
C CYS A 16 4.31 13.73 -0.68
N ASN A 17 4.07 14.48 -1.76
CA ASN A 17 5.12 15.11 -2.56
C ASN A 17 5.27 16.63 -2.30
N ASN A 18 4.64 17.17 -1.26
CA ASN A 18 4.73 18.60 -0.93
C ASN A 18 6.13 19.00 -0.43
N TRP A 19 6.62 20.14 -0.91
CA TRP A 19 7.90 20.75 -0.53
C TRP A 19 7.70 22.18 -0.03
N TYR A 20 8.54 22.58 0.92
CA TYR A 20 8.75 23.99 1.25
C TYR A 20 9.85 24.57 0.36
N TYR A 21 9.58 25.74 -0.22
CA TYR A 21 10.46 26.44 -1.14
C TYR A 21 11.02 27.72 -0.51
N ILE A 22 12.30 27.98 -0.73
CA ILE A 22 12.97 29.27 -0.48
C ILE A 22 13.36 29.91 -1.81
N ASN A 23 13.72 31.20 -1.78
CA ASN A 23 14.02 32.00 -2.97
C ASN A 23 12.86 31.96 -3.97
N THR A 24 11.64 32.08 -3.46
CA THR A 24 10.40 32.10 -4.24
C THR A 24 10.11 33.51 -4.73
N PRO A 25 9.44 33.68 -5.89
CA PRO A 25 9.02 34.99 -6.37
C PRO A 25 8.00 35.64 -5.42
N GLU A 26 7.81 36.95 -5.58
CA GLU A 26 6.78 37.69 -4.85
C GLU A 26 5.38 37.10 -5.09
N GLY A 27 4.53 37.14 -4.06
CA GLY A 27 3.19 36.54 -4.08
C GLY A 27 3.15 35.01 -3.93
N PHE A 28 4.28 34.29 -3.98
CA PHE A 28 4.29 32.85 -3.74
C PHE A 28 4.08 32.53 -2.24
N VAL A 29 3.02 31.79 -1.94
CA VAL A 29 2.71 31.32 -0.58
C VAL A 29 3.14 29.86 -0.43
N ASN A 30 3.97 29.57 0.58
CA ASN A 30 4.27 28.21 0.99
C ASN A 30 3.15 27.66 1.87
N LYS A 31 2.82 26.36 1.72
CA LYS A 31 2.03 25.60 2.69
C LYS A 31 2.68 25.64 4.09
N HIS A 32 1.89 25.53 5.14
CA HIS A 32 2.39 25.35 6.50
C HIS A 32 2.90 23.91 6.70
N PHE A 33 4.01 23.78 7.44
CA PHE A 33 4.70 22.50 7.69
C PHE A 33 5.07 22.35 9.16
N PHE A 34 4.33 21.52 9.86
CA PHE A 34 4.45 21.28 11.30
C PHE A 34 5.52 20.24 11.60
N VAL A 35 6.41 20.55 12.55
CA VAL A 35 7.33 19.57 13.12
C VAL A 35 6.58 18.59 14.02
N PHE A 36 7.17 17.42 14.25
CA PHE A 36 6.62 16.47 15.22
C PHE A 36 6.56 17.12 16.63
N PRO A 37 5.52 16.82 17.42
CA PRO A 37 5.34 17.41 18.74
C PRO A 37 6.42 16.95 19.74
N LYS A 38 6.61 17.76 20.78
CA LYS A 38 7.54 17.44 21.89
C LYS A 38 6.95 16.46 22.92
N ASP A 39 5.62 16.31 22.95
CA ASP A 39 4.98 15.31 23.80
C ASP A 39 5.25 13.90 23.22
N PRO A 40 5.81 12.96 24.00
CA PRO A 40 6.22 11.66 23.49
C PRO A 40 5.02 10.78 23.05
N THR A 41 3.84 10.98 23.64
CA THR A 41 2.63 10.21 23.30
C THR A 41 2.10 10.66 21.94
N GLN A 42 1.90 11.97 21.77
CA GLN A 42 1.45 12.56 20.51
C GLN A 42 2.49 12.33 19.40
N HIS A 43 3.78 12.39 19.71
CA HIS A 43 4.87 12.10 18.77
C HIS A 43 4.83 10.63 18.31
N GLN A 44 4.60 9.68 19.23
CA GLN A 44 4.43 8.28 18.89
C GLN A 44 3.17 8.04 18.05
N GLN A 45 2.06 8.73 18.33
CA GLN A 45 0.85 8.69 17.49
C GLN A 45 1.15 9.20 16.06
N TRP A 46 1.82 10.34 15.91
CA TRP A 46 2.22 10.86 14.60
C TRP A 46 3.14 9.88 13.86
N ARG A 47 4.10 9.23 14.54
CA ARG A 47 4.96 8.20 13.93
C ARG A 47 4.17 6.98 13.47
N ASN A 48 3.22 6.49 14.28
CA ASN A 48 2.35 5.36 13.92
C ASN A 48 1.51 5.67 12.68
N ILE A 49 0.83 6.82 12.68
CA ILE A 49 -0.04 7.28 11.60
C ILE A 49 0.75 7.47 10.30
N CYS A 50 1.91 8.13 10.37
CA CYS A 50 2.76 8.37 9.20
C CYS A 50 3.63 7.15 8.82
N LYS A 51 3.46 5.99 9.46
CA LYS A 51 4.25 4.76 9.25
C LYS A 51 5.77 4.95 9.36
N ILE A 52 6.22 5.85 10.24
CA ILE A 52 7.63 6.25 10.37
C ILE A 52 8.36 5.41 11.43
N SER A 53 9.29 4.57 10.95
CA SER A 53 10.17 3.73 11.77
C SER A 53 11.45 4.41 12.26
N SER A 54 11.79 5.60 11.74
CA SER A 54 12.98 6.36 12.16
C SER A 54 12.89 6.76 13.63
N LYS A 55 13.99 6.58 14.37
CA LYS A 55 14.13 7.08 15.76
C LYS A 55 14.30 8.61 15.82
N ASN A 56 14.79 9.22 14.75
CA ASN A 56 15.15 10.64 14.69
C ASN A 56 14.09 11.43 13.89
N SER A 57 12.85 11.45 14.39
CA SER A 57 11.70 12.10 13.72
C SER A 57 11.44 13.54 14.15
N ASP A 58 12.19 14.09 15.11
CA ASP A 58 11.96 15.43 15.68
C ASP A 58 12.01 16.57 14.66
N PHE A 59 12.82 16.40 13.62
CA PHE A 59 12.98 17.36 12.52
C PHE A 59 12.09 17.06 11.31
N PHE A 60 11.33 15.96 11.34
CA PHE A 60 10.41 15.61 10.27
C PHE A 60 9.20 16.56 10.29
N ARG A 61 8.60 16.76 9.12
CA ARG A 61 7.52 17.73 8.94
C ARG A 61 6.35 17.14 8.18
N ILE A 62 5.14 17.48 8.62
CA ILE A 62 3.88 17.15 7.96
C ILE A 62 3.25 18.46 7.48
N CYS A 63 2.74 18.52 6.24
CA CYS A 63 2.09 19.72 5.73
C CYS A 63 0.63 19.79 6.18
N GLU A 64 0.07 21.00 6.14
CA GLU A 64 -1.33 21.31 6.49
C GLU A 64 -2.38 20.35 5.87
N ASP A 65 -2.16 19.86 4.64
CA ASP A 65 -3.07 18.98 3.90
C ASP A 65 -3.38 17.63 4.58
N HIS A 66 -2.63 17.26 5.60
CA HIS A 66 -2.84 16.03 6.36
C HIS A 66 -3.50 16.26 7.72
N PHE A 67 -4.06 17.45 7.98
CA PHE A 67 -4.80 17.76 9.19
C PHE A 67 -6.20 18.25 8.86
N ASP A 68 -7.19 17.81 9.63
CA ASP A 68 -8.56 18.30 9.53
C ASP A 68 -8.64 19.80 9.88
N GLU A 69 -9.63 20.53 9.36
CA GLU A 69 -9.76 21.97 9.62
C GLU A 69 -9.98 22.29 11.12
N SER A 70 -10.62 21.38 11.87
CA SER A 70 -10.78 21.49 13.33
C SER A 70 -9.48 21.28 14.12
N ALA A 71 -8.41 20.78 13.47
CA ALA A 71 -7.11 20.59 14.11
C ALA A 71 -6.30 21.89 14.24
N PHE A 72 -6.69 22.97 13.56
CA PHE A 72 -6.02 24.27 13.63
C PHE A 72 -6.67 25.18 14.69
N VAL A 73 -5.86 26.00 15.37
CA VAL A 73 -6.37 26.95 16.40
C VAL A 73 -6.68 28.34 15.81
N ASN A 74 -6.51 28.53 14.50
CA ASN A 74 -6.79 29.78 13.81
C ASN A 74 -7.04 29.57 12.31
N GLU A 75 -7.77 30.53 11.71
CA GLU A 75 -8.09 30.58 10.26
C GLU A 75 -6.83 30.61 9.38
N LYS A 76 -5.74 31.18 9.89
CA LYS A 76 -4.43 31.23 9.19
C LYS A 76 -3.74 29.88 9.07
N LYS A 77 -4.21 28.85 9.77
CA LYS A 77 -3.63 27.50 9.81
C LYS A 77 -2.12 27.51 10.13
N ASP A 78 -1.63 28.49 10.91
CA ASP A 78 -0.21 28.59 11.28
C ASP A 78 0.14 27.78 12.54
N ARG A 79 -0.89 27.35 13.30
CA ARG A 79 -0.77 26.59 14.55
C ARG A 79 -1.80 25.48 14.65
N LEU A 80 -1.33 24.29 15.02
CA LEU A 80 -2.17 23.15 15.39
C LEU A 80 -2.58 23.19 16.87
N ASN A 81 -3.68 22.52 17.16
CA ASN A 81 -4.14 22.17 18.50
C ASN A 81 -3.14 21.20 19.16
N PHE A 82 -2.95 21.29 20.49
CA PHE A 82 -2.04 20.39 21.23
C PHE A 82 -2.45 18.92 21.21
N ARG A 83 -3.66 18.58 20.75
CA ARG A 83 -4.14 17.20 20.55
C ARG A 83 -4.26 16.80 19.08
N ALA A 84 -3.86 17.67 18.14
CA ALA A 84 -3.93 17.38 16.71
C ALA A 84 -3.08 16.16 16.33
N VAL A 85 -3.60 15.33 15.45
CA VAL A 85 -2.86 14.24 14.80
C VAL A 85 -3.09 14.34 13.29
N PRO A 86 -2.16 13.86 12.46
CA PRO A 86 -2.43 13.72 11.04
C PRO A 86 -3.61 12.78 10.81
N LEU A 87 -4.31 12.96 9.69
CA LEU A 87 -5.28 12.00 9.18
C LEU A 87 -4.61 10.63 8.97
N VAL A 88 -5.39 9.55 9.04
CA VAL A 88 -4.88 8.20 8.79
C VAL A 88 -4.69 8.00 7.28
N PRO A 89 -3.57 7.40 6.80
CA PRO A 89 -3.43 7.03 5.40
C PRO A 89 -4.55 6.08 4.98
N THR A 90 -5.45 6.57 4.13
CA THR A 90 -6.41 5.73 3.41
C THR A 90 -5.64 4.96 2.34
N GLU A 91 -5.17 3.76 2.69
CA GLU A 91 -4.71 2.80 1.69
C GLU A 91 -5.84 2.61 0.67
N PRO A 92 -5.57 2.63 -0.65
CA PRO A 92 -6.60 2.28 -1.62
C PRO A 92 -6.99 0.82 -1.39
N SER A 93 -8.19 0.59 -0.87
CA SER A 93 -8.71 -0.74 -0.55
C SER A 93 -8.61 -1.63 -1.78
N GLY A 94 -7.75 -2.65 -1.72
CA GLY A 94 -7.34 -3.41 -2.89
C GLY A 94 -8.50 -4.21 -3.49
N ILE A 95 -9.14 -3.65 -4.53
CA ILE A 95 -10.05 -4.40 -5.39
C ILE A 95 -9.18 -5.33 -6.25
N HIS A 96 -8.92 -6.52 -5.73
CA HIS A 96 -8.36 -7.63 -6.48
C HIS A 96 -9.46 -8.14 -7.44
N LEU A 97 -9.45 -7.64 -8.67
CA LEU A 97 -10.20 -8.19 -9.80
C LEU A 97 -9.25 -8.38 -10.98
N LEU A 98 -8.35 -9.34 -10.82
CA LEU A 98 -7.58 -9.93 -11.90
C LEU A 98 -7.83 -11.44 -11.90
N GLU A 99 -8.93 -11.86 -12.51
CA GLU A 99 -9.20 -13.23 -12.95
C GLU A 99 -10.48 -13.20 -13.81
N ASP A 100 -10.31 -13.17 -15.13
CA ASP A 100 -11.41 -13.44 -16.07
C ASP A 100 -11.94 -14.85 -15.83
N LEU A 101 -13.27 -14.99 -15.88
CA LEU A 101 -13.98 -16.17 -15.40
C LEU A 101 -13.54 -17.47 -16.12
N PRO A 102 -13.40 -18.60 -15.41
CA PRO A 102 -13.30 -19.90 -16.06
C PRO A 102 -14.61 -20.16 -16.83
N HIS A 103 -14.54 -20.13 -18.15
CA HIS A 103 -15.71 -20.24 -19.01
C HIS A 103 -16.29 -21.67 -18.97
N PRO A 104 -17.55 -21.87 -18.56
CA PRO A 104 -18.15 -23.19 -18.54
C PRO A 104 -18.71 -23.59 -19.92
N ASP A 105 -18.55 -24.87 -20.23
CA ASP A 105 -19.38 -25.71 -21.11
C ASP A 105 -19.57 -25.32 -22.60
N GLN A 106 -19.00 -26.15 -23.47
CA GLN A 106 -19.54 -26.49 -24.80
C GLN A 106 -19.44 -28.00 -25.05
N GLN A 107 -20.09 -28.80 -24.21
CA GLN A 107 -20.17 -30.26 -24.35
C GLN A 107 -21.21 -30.65 -25.41
N SER A 108 -20.83 -30.64 -26.70
CA SER A 108 -21.58 -31.41 -27.71
C SER A 108 -20.78 -31.77 -28.96
N LYS A 109 -20.28 -33.01 -29.01
CA LYS A 109 -20.72 -33.98 -30.04
C LYS A 109 -20.31 -35.41 -29.65
N ILE A 110 -21.33 -36.24 -29.51
CA ILE A 110 -21.26 -37.70 -29.50
C ILE A 110 -21.39 -38.23 -30.95
N ASP A 111 -21.32 -39.55 -31.06
CA ASP A 111 -21.70 -40.39 -32.21
C ASP A 111 -20.66 -40.63 -33.32
N GLU A 112 -20.84 -41.76 -34.03
CA GLU A 112 -20.01 -42.35 -35.10
C GLU A 112 -18.67 -43.05 -34.71
N ASP A 113 -18.78 -44.23 -34.09
CA ASP A 113 -17.91 -45.38 -34.41
C ASP A 113 -18.71 -46.33 -35.32
N PRO A 114 -18.11 -46.83 -36.42
CA PRO A 114 -18.01 -48.28 -36.53
C PRO A 114 -16.67 -48.79 -37.09
N SER A 115 -15.90 -49.41 -36.20
CA SER A 115 -15.36 -50.79 -36.38
C SER A 115 -14.19 -51.12 -37.34
N SER A 116 -13.19 -51.77 -36.74
CA SER A 116 -12.42 -52.93 -37.24
C SER A 116 -11.26 -52.77 -38.26
N SER A 117 -10.03 -52.84 -37.76
CA SER A 117 -9.07 -53.98 -37.94
C SER A 117 -7.79 -53.70 -37.11
N ALA A 118 -7.37 -54.54 -36.14
CA ALA A 118 -6.55 -55.76 -36.30
C ALA A 118 -5.17 -55.47 -36.95
N LEU A 119 -3.98 -55.76 -36.39
CA LEU A 119 -3.43 -56.59 -35.28
C LEU A 119 -2.10 -55.91 -34.80
N SER A 120 -1.23 -56.33 -33.85
CA SER A 120 -1.12 -57.10 -32.56
C SER A 120 0.40 -57.01 -32.13
N GLU A 121 1.04 -57.43 -31.02
CA GLU A 121 0.89 -58.16 -29.73
C GLU A 121 1.88 -57.46 -28.70
N GLU A 122 2.26 -57.82 -27.45
CA GLU A 122 1.92 -58.73 -26.32
C GLU A 122 2.59 -58.17 -24.99
N ASN A 123 2.57 -58.93 -23.86
CA ASN A 123 3.71 -59.17 -22.92
C ASN A 123 4.49 -57.98 -22.27
N VAL A 124 4.62 -57.79 -20.93
CA VAL A 124 4.16 -58.53 -19.72
C VAL A 124 3.86 -57.59 -18.53
N ASN A 125 3.09 -58.12 -17.57
CA ASN A 125 2.84 -57.60 -16.23
C ASN A 125 4.02 -57.86 -15.26
N VAL A 126 4.27 -56.96 -14.29
CA VAL A 126 4.84 -57.35 -12.99
C VAL A 126 4.24 -56.52 -11.84
N VAL A 127 4.04 -57.18 -10.70
CA VAL A 127 3.23 -56.67 -9.56
C VAL A 127 4.10 -56.15 -8.41
N GLY A 128 3.55 -55.23 -7.61
CA GLY A 128 4.20 -54.69 -6.41
C GLY A 128 3.21 -53.93 -5.52
N SER A 129 2.55 -54.64 -4.59
CA SER A 129 1.42 -54.13 -3.80
C SER A 129 1.81 -53.18 -2.66
N LEU A 130 0.85 -52.33 -2.26
CA LEU A 130 0.86 -51.60 -0.98
C LEU A 130 1.03 -52.54 0.22
N SER A 131 1.65 -52.04 1.29
CA SER A 131 1.29 -52.39 2.67
C SER A 131 1.61 -51.23 3.61
N VAL A 132 0.63 -50.84 4.42
CA VAL A 132 0.75 -49.85 5.50
C VAL A 132 0.74 -50.56 6.84
N VAL A 133 1.54 -50.08 7.80
CA VAL A 133 1.36 -50.35 9.24
C VAL A 133 1.77 -49.13 10.06
N SER A 134 1.11 -48.95 11.21
CA SER A 134 1.35 -47.85 12.15
C SER A 134 2.52 -48.12 13.11
N GLY A 135 2.88 -47.12 13.93
CA GLY A 135 3.67 -47.33 15.16
C GLY A 135 2.85 -47.99 16.28
N PRO A 136 3.04 -47.70 17.59
CA PRO A 136 3.89 -46.67 18.22
C PRO A 136 5.23 -47.28 18.73
N LEU A 137 6.04 -46.74 19.65
CA LEU A 137 5.80 -45.96 20.88
C LEU A 137 7.07 -45.16 21.27
#